data_AF-A0A5C5PWJ7-F1
#
_entry.id   AF-A0A5C5PWJ7-F1
#
_cell.length_a   1.000
_cell.length_b   1.000
_cell.length_c   1.000
_cell.angle_alpha   90.00
_cell.angle_beta   90.00
_cell.angle_gamma   90.00
#
_symmetry.space_group_name_H-M   'P 1'
#
loop_
_entity.id
_entity.type
_entity.pdbx_description
1 polymer ?
#
loop_
_entity_poly.entity_id
_entity_poly.type
_entity_poly.pdbx_seq_one_letter_code
_entity_poly.pdbx_strand_id
1 'polypeptide(L)' 'MYVYKMVQVPPNIEVKANKHRGNEAAVYLETVVNDYASEGWEFYRIDSIGVSVKAGCFDALKGHKDSMASYYVISFRKPK' A
#
# COMPACT_ATOMS: atom_id res chain seq x y z
N MET A 1 -8.38 -17.12 -17.90
CA MET A 1 -9.02 -16.03 -17.12
C MET A 1 -8.22 -15.86 -15.83
N TYR A 2 -8.15 -14.67 -15.23
CA TYR A 2 -7.34 -14.44 -14.02
C TYR A 2 -8.21 -14.18 -12.78
N VAL A 3 -7.70 -14.57 -11.61
CA VAL A 3 -8.13 -14.08 -10.29
C VAL A 3 -7.08 -13.11 -9.76
N TYR A 4 -7.53 -12.06 -9.09
CA TYR A 4 -6.68 -10.99 -8.59
C TYR A 4 -6.73 -10.88 -7.07
N LYS A 5 -5.62 -10.46 -6.46
CA LYS A 5 -5.50 -10.15 -5.04
C LYS A 5 -4.88 -8.77 -4.88
N MET A 6 -5.50 -7.93 -4.08
CA MET A 6 -5.08 -6.55 -3.84
C MET A 6 -4.59 -6.42 -2.39
N VAL A 7 -3.36 -5.95 -2.21
CA VAL A 7 -2.72 -5.85 -0.90
C VAL A 7 -2.25 -4.42 -0.69
N GLN A 8 -2.84 -3.75 0.29
CA GLN A 8 -2.42 -2.41 0.67
C GLN A 8 -1.06 -2.48 1.38
N VAL A 9 -0.14 -1.60 1.00
CA VAL A 9 1.16 -1.44 1.65
C VAL A 9 1.28 -0.02 2.24
N PRO A 10 2.02 0.14 3.36
CA PRO A 10 2.25 1.46 3.94
C PRO A 10 2.90 2.40 2.92
N PRO A 11 2.44 3.65 2.83
CA PRO A 11 2.99 4.62 1.87
C PRO A 11 4.40 5.09 2.21
N ASN A 12 4.81 4.95 3.47
CA ASN A 12 6.11 5.39 3.96
C ASN A 12 6.77 4.24 4.74
N ILE A 13 8.07 4.06 4.53
CA ILE A 13 8.91 3.15 5.32
C ILE A 13 9.78 4.02 6.21
N GLU A 14 9.60 3.90 7.53
CA GLU A 14 10.45 4.59 8.49
C GLU A 14 11.75 3.80 8.71
N VAL A 15 12.89 4.45 8.46
CA VAL A 15 14.21 3.85 8.66
C VAL A 15 15.00 4.73 9.63
N LYS A 16 15.62 4.12 10.63
CA LYS A 16 16.54 4.84 11.52
C LYS A 16 17.74 5.32 10.69
N ALA A 17 18.16 6.57 10.86
CA ALA A 17 19.26 7.17 10.07
C ALA A 17 20.55 6.32 10.09
N ASN A 18 20.89 5.71 11.22
CA ASN A 18 22.07 4.84 11.37
C ASN A 18 21.92 3.44 10.73
N LYS A 19 20.74 3.11 10.22
CA LYS A 19 20.43 1.87 9.50
C LYS A 19 20.06 2.13 8.04
N HIS A 20 20.18 3.38 7.58
CA HIS A 20 19.88 3.74 6.21
C HIS A 20 20.94 3.14 5.27
N ARG A 21 20.49 2.28 4.36
CA ARG A 21 21.27 1.62 3.31
C ARG A 21 20.91 2.10 1.91
N GLY A 22 19.80 2.84 1.76
CA GLY A 22 19.34 3.40 0.48
C GLY A 22 18.55 2.44 -0.40
N ASN A 23 18.31 1.20 0.04
CA ASN A 23 17.57 0.17 -0.70
C ASN A 23 16.34 -0.35 0.05
N GLU A 24 15.86 0.34 1.07
CA GLU A 24 14.84 -0.15 1.99
C GLU A 24 13.48 -0.33 1.30
N ALA A 25 13.14 0.58 0.39
CA ALA A 25 11.95 0.46 -0.43
C ALA A 25 11.97 -0.80 -1.32
N ALA A 26 13.14 -1.11 -1.90
CA ALA A 26 13.32 -2.30 -2.72
C ALA A 26 13.21 -3.57 -1.87
N VAL A 27 13.92 -3.63 -0.73
CA VAL A 27 13.88 -4.79 0.19
C VAL A 27 12.46 -5.04 0.71
N TYR A 28 11.75 -3.97 1.08
CA TYR A 28 10.37 -4.07 1.53
C TYR A 28 9.45 -4.65 0.45
N LEU A 29 9.46 -4.08 -0.75
CA LEU A 29 8.64 -4.56 -1.86
C LEU A 29 9.01 -5.99 -2.26
N GLU A 30 10.31 -6.30 -2.32
CA GLU A 30 10.81 -7.64 -2.61
C GLU A 30 10.29 -8.66 -1.60
N THR A 31 10.32 -8.33 -0.30
CA THR A 31 9.79 -9.21 0.75
C THR A 31 8.31 -9.51 0.53
N VAL A 32 7.49 -8.47 0.35
CA VAL A 32 6.03 -8.64 0.14
C VAL A 32 5.72 -9.42 -1.13
N VAL A 33 6.42 -9.12 -2.22
CA VAL A 33 6.23 -9.82 -3.50
C VAL A 33 6.63 -11.28 -3.39
N ASN A 34 7.75 -11.59 -2.73
CA ASN A 34 8.22 -12.96 -2.56
C ASN A 34 7.30 -13.78 -1.63
N ASP A 35 6.75 -13.18 -0.58
CA ASP A 35 5.78 -13.84 0.30
C ASP A 35 4.57 -14.33 -0.52
N TYR A 36 3.98 -13.47 -1.34
CA TYR A 36 2.83 -13.87 -2.18
C TYR A 36 3.24 -14.75 -3.37
N ALA A 37 4.44 -14.58 -3.92
CA ALA A 37 4.97 -15.48 -4.95
C ALA A 37 5.11 -16.91 -4.41
N SER A 38 5.49 -17.08 -3.14
CA SER A 38 5.57 -18.39 -2.49
C SER A 38 4.20 -19.07 -2.36
N GLU A 39 3.13 -18.29 -2.24
CA GLU A 39 1.75 -18.78 -2.31
C GLU A 39 1.29 -19.06 -3.75
N GLY A 40 2.11 -18.74 -4.75
CA GLY A 40 1.84 -18.92 -6.19
C GLY A 40 1.21 -17.72 -6.88
N TRP A 41 1.24 -16.52 -6.28
CA TRP A 41 0.72 -15.29 -6.91
C TRP A 41 1.80 -14.63 -7.77
N GLU A 42 1.43 -14.21 -8.98
CA GLU A 42 2.32 -13.43 -9.85
C GLU A 42 2.17 -11.93 -9.51
N PHE A 43 3.29 -11.23 -9.30
CA PHE A 43 3.29 -9.78 -9.22
C PHE A 43 2.85 -9.18 -10.56
N TYR A 44 1.86 -8.29 -10.53
CA TYR A 44 1.36 -7.63 -11.73
C TYR A 44 1.73 -6.16 -11.80
N ARG A 45 1.41 -5.38 -10.76
CA ARG A 45 1.71 -3.94 -10.68
C ARG A 45 1.50 -3.37 -9.28
N ILE A 46 1.93 -2.13 -9.08
CA ILE A 46 1.58 -1.30 -7.92
C ILE A 46 0.71 -0.15 -8.40
N ASP A 47 -0.43 0.04 -7.75
CA ASP A 47 -1.39 1.11 -8.00
C ASP A 47 -1.41 2.09 -6.81
N SER A 48 -1.74 3.37 -7.08
CA SER A 48 -2.02 4.36 -6.03
C SER A 48 -3.50 4.71 -6.03
N ILE A 49 -4.13 4.72 -4.86
CA ILE A 49 -5.54 5.03 -4.68
C ILE A 49 -5.68 6.18 -3.69
N GLY A 50 -6.30 7.27 -4.13
CA GLY A 50 -6.68 8.37 -3.26
C GLY A 50 -8.00 8.09 -2.57
N VAL A 51 -8.04 8.24 -1.25
CA VAL A 51 -9.25 8.11 -0.43
C VAL A 51 -9.50 9.44 0.25
N SER A 52 -10.68 10.00 0.01
CA SER A 52 -11.17 11.18 0.70
C SER A 52 -12.05 10.74 1.87
N VAL A 53 -11.60 11.02 3.09
CA VAL A 53 -12.40 10.81 4.30
C VAL A 53 -13.07 12.14 4.62
N LYS A 54 -14.39 12.16 4.43
CA LYS A 54 -15.21 13.33 4.75
C LYS A 54 -15.39 13.44 6.25
N ALA A 55 -15.22 14.64 6.80
CA ALA A 55 -15.53 14.90 8.20
C ALA A 55 -17.03 14.69 8.45
N GLY A 56 -17.38 13.99 9.54
CA GLY A 56 -18.77 13.91 9.98
C GLY A 56 -19.30 15.28 10.43
N CYS A 57 -20.64 15.42 10.55
CA CYS A 57 -21.28 16.68 10.95
C CYS A 57 -20.76 17.23 12.30
N PHE A 58 -20.46 16.34 13.26
CA PHE A 58 -19.87 16.70 14.56
C PHE A 58 -18.37 17.04 14.49
N ASP A 59 -17.63 16.49 13.54
CA ASP A 59 -16.20 16.75 13.35
C ASP A 59 -15.98 18.12 12.69
N ALA A 60 -16.86 18.50 11.76
CA ALA A 60 -16.85 19.82 11.13
C ALA A 60 -17.07 20.96 12.15
N LEU A 61 -17.96 20.76 13.15
CA LEU A 61 -18.19 21.72 14.23
C LEU A 61 -16.98 21.89 15.17
N LYS A 62 -16.08 20.89 15.23
CA LYS A 62 -14.79 20.96 15.94
C LYS A 62 -13.63 21.45 15.07
N GLY A 63 -13.92 21.87 13.84
CA GLY A 63 -12.92 22.40 12.90
C GLY A 63 -12.09 21.34 12.19
N HIS A 64 -12.47 20.06 12.25
CA HIS A 64 -11.81 19.02 11.46
C HIS A 64 -12.20 19.14 9.98
N LYS A 65 -11.20 19.10 9.11
CA LYS A 65 -11.37 19.17 7.66
C LYS A 65 -11.32 17.77 7.07
N ASP A 66 -11.91 17.63 5.88
CA ASP A 66 -11.72 16.46 5.04
C ASP A 66 -10.23 16.13 4.93
N SER A 67 -9.89 14.86 5.12
CA SER A 67 -8.53 14.38 4.94
C SER A 67 -8.45 13.57 3.65
N MET A 68 -7.40 13.81 2.87
CA MET A 68 -7.07 13.01 1.70
C MET A 68 -5.88 12.13 2.05
N ALA A 69 -6.06 10.83 1.92
CA ALA A 69 -5.00 9.84 2.11
C ALA A 69 -4.72 9.15 0.76
N SER A 70 -3.44 9.00 0.43
CA SER A 70 -3.01 8.18 -0.71
C SER A 70 -2.52 6.82 -0.18
N TYR A 71 -3.07 5.75 -0.74
CA TYR A 71 -2.68 4.38 -0.43
C TYR A 71 -2.00 3.75 -1.63
N TYR A 72 -0.96 2.94 -1.35
CA TYR A 72 -0.34 2.12 -2.37
C TYR A 72 -0.88 0.69 -2.24
N VAL A 73 -1.24 0.10 -3.36
CA VAL A 73 -1.84 -1.23 -3.43
C VAL A 73 -1.07 -2.06 -4.44
N ILE A 74 -0.55 -3.20 -3.99
CA ILE A 74 0.06 -4.18 -4.88
C ILE A 74 -1.04 -5.07 -5.43
N SER A 75 -1.07 -5.15 -6.76
CA SER A 75 -1.96 -6.03 -7.51
C SER A 75 -1.20 -7.31 -7.87
N PHE A 76 -1.74 -8.45 -7.43
CA PHE A 76 -1.28 -9.78 -7.80
C PHE A 76 -2.32 -10.49 -8.67
N ARG A 77 -1.87 -11.44 -9.49
CA ARG A 77 -2.76 -12.27 -10.31
C ARG A 77 -2.38 -13.75 -10.29
N LYS A 78 -3.35 -14.62 -10.57
CA LYS A 78 -3.14 -16.04 -10.92
C LYS A 78 -4.09 -16.46 -12.03
N PRO A 79 -3.72 -17.42 -12.88
CA PRO A 79 -4.68 -18.14 -13.71
C PRO A 79 -5.79 -18.73 -12.83
N LYS A 80 -7.03 -18.67 -13.32
CA LYS A 80 -8.16 -19.44 -12.78
C LYS A 80 -8.02 -20.91 -13.15
#